data_AF-A0A2T8HI69-F1
#
_entry.id   AF-A0A2T8HI69-F1
#
_cell.length_a   1.000
_cell.length_b   1.000
_cell.length_c   1.000
_cell.angle_alpha   90.00
_cell.angle_beta   90.00
_cell.angle_gamma   90.00
#
_symmetry.space_group_name_H-M   'P 1'
#
loop_
_entity.id
_entity.type
_entity.pdbx_description
1 polymer ?
#
loop_
_entity_poly.entity_id
_entity_poly.type
_entity_poly.pdbx_seq_one_letter_code
_entity_poly.pdbx_strand_id
1 'polypeptide(L)'
;MNYAVKFATLISLLLLFLGCSKDDSFELNQSEVLLHYDEGFVFNLQGASNVEWSSSDEFVGTIGQNGNFSAKHIGETEVTAKSGSRTFTAIVRVEPYITDIIEPVLKYGVYSETIRNEETREFISEDASQVRFMGQGEREYRVYYNLRNGVVDNSVIVFTPKENLRDELSVFFGERYELIENTAERMTYINKEKTIGINIQATFAVGVHATWVPSSYTVPADNGK
;
A
#
# COMPACT_ATOMS: atom_id res chain seq x y z
N MET A 1 -27.66 2.47 17.37
CA MET A 1 -28.42 3.03 16.23
C MET A 1 -28.04 2.17 15.02
N ASN A 2 -28.82 1.10 14.80
CA ASN A 2 -28.50 0.04 13.85
C ASN A 2 -29.13 0.36 12.50
N TYR A 3 -28.33 0.52 11.45
CA TYR A 3 -28.81 0.52 10.08
C TYR A 3 -28.40 -0.80 9.43
N ALA A 4 -29.28 -1.80 9.55
CA ALA A 4 -29.23 -2.99 8.72
C ALA A 4 -29.84 -2.62 7.36
N VAL A 5 -28.99 -2.45 6.34
CA VAL A 5 -29.43 -2.28 4.96
C VAL A 5 -29.81 -3.66 4.42
N LYS A 6 -31.12 -3.89 4.25
CA LYS A 6 -31.67 -5.09 3.59
C LYS A 6 -31.50 -4.92 2.08
N PHE A 7 -30.65 -5.74 1.46
CA PHE A 7 -30.61 -5.88 0.00
C PHE A 7 -31.90 -6.56 -0.48
N ALA A 8 -32.70 -5.83 -1.25
CA ALA A 8 -33.86 -6.38 -1.95
C ALA A 8 -33.35 -7.14 -3.19
N THR A 9 -33.47 -8.47 -3.19
CA THR A 9 -33.21 -9.32 -4.35
C THR A 9 -34.41 -9.23 -5.28
N LEU A 10 -34.25 -8.54 -6.42
CA LEU A 10 -35.26 -8.49 -7.48
C LEU A 10 -35.07 -9.72 -8.38
N ILE A 11 -35.86 -10.77 -8.14
CA ILE A 11 -35.92 -11.95 -9.02
C ILE A 11 -36.78 -11.59 -10.22
N SER A 12 -36.13 -11.27 -11.34
CA SER A 12 -36.76 -11.10 -12.65
C SER A 12 -36.84 -12.46 -13.35
N LEU A 13 -38.02 -13.07 -13.34
CA LEU A 13 -38.36 -14.25 -14.14
C LEU A 13 -38.74 -13.79 -15.55
N LEU A 14 -37.91 -14.05 -16.56
CA LEU A 14 -38.29 -13.90 -17.98
C LEU A 14 -37.96 -15.17 -18.77
N LEU A 15 -38.89 -15.52 -19.64
CA LEU A 15 -39.09 -16.82 -20.28
C LEU A 15 -38.04 -17.21 -21.33
N LEU A 16 -37.88 -18.53 -21.44
CA LEU A 16 -37.06 -19.31 -22.35
C LEU A 16 -37.32 -19.00 -23.83
N PHE A 17 -36.26 -18.64 -24.56
CA PHE A 17 -36.12 -19.01 -25.96
C PHE A 17 -35.02 -20.07 -26.05
N LEU A 18 -35.42 -21.31 -26.37
CA LEU A 18 -34.52 -22.37 -26.83
C LEU A 18 -34.05 -22.03 -28.25
N GLY A 19 -33.07 -21.14 -28.34
CA GLY A 19 -32.24 -20.94 -29.51
C GLY A 19 -30.82 -21.36 -29.14
N CYS A 20 -30.42 -22.57 -29.50
CA CYS A 20 -29.04 -23.00 -29.37
C CYS A 20 -28.24 -22.36 -30.53
N SER A 21 -28.00 -21.04 -30.47
CA SER A 21 -26.74 -20.55 -31.01
C SER A 21 -25.66 -21.05 -30.05
N LYS A 22 -24.54 -21.53 -30.58
CA LYS A 22 -23.30 -21.48 -29.78
C LYS A 22 -23.01 -20.00 -29.62
N ASP A 23 -23.64 -19.37 -28.64
CA ASP A 23 -23.21 -18.06 -28.18
C ASP A 23 -21.85 -18.31 -27.55
N ASP A 24 -20.81 -17.88 -28.26
CA ASP A 24 -19.49 -17.68 -27.65
C ASP A 24 -19.63 -16.50 -26.67
N SER A 25 -20.36 -16.73 -25.57
CA SER A 25 -20.48 -15.80 -24.46
C SER A 25 -19.23 -15.96 -23.61
N PHE A 26 -18.38 -14.95 -23.63
CA PHE A 26 -17.25 -14.89 -22.71
C PHE A 26 -17.69 -14.25 -21.40
N GLU A 27 -17.31 -14.87 -20.28
CA GLU A 27 -17.69 -14.42 -18.95
C GLU A 27 -16.46 -14.47 -18.03
N LEU A 28 -16.18 -13.35 -17.36
CA LEU A 28 -15.17 -13.33 -16.30
C LEU A 28 -15.74 -14.01 -15.05
N ASN A 29 -14.95 -14.87 -14.43
CA ASN A 29 -15.35 -15.54 -13.20
C ASN A 29 -15.61 -14.59 -12.02
N GLN A 30 -15.04 -13.38 -12.03
CA GLN A 30 -15.31 -12.29 -11.09
C GLN A 30 -15.12 -10.93 -11.78
N SER A 31 -15.97 -9.96 -11.42
CA SER A 31 -15.85 -8.55 -11.83
C SER A 31 -15.19 -7.68 -10.76
N GLU A 32 -15.11 -8.14 -9.52
CA GLU A 32 -14.42 -7.46 -8.42
C GLU A 32 -13.83 -8.50 -7.46
N VAL A 33 -12.62 -8.25 -6.98
CA VAL A 33 -11.93 -9.10 -5.99
C VAL A 33 -11.31 -8.21 -4.93
N LEU A 34 -11.55 -8.57 -3.67
CA LEU A 34 -10.88 -7.99 -2.52
C LEU A 34 -9.80 -8.96 -2.05
N LEU A 35 -8.57 -8.47 -1.94
CA LEU A 35 -7.40 -9.21 -1.47
C LEU A 35 -6.69 -8.42 -0.37
N HIS A 36 -5.85 -9.09 0.39
CA HIS A 36 -4.80 -8.46 1.18
C HIS A 36 -3.45 -8.53 0.46
N TYR A 37 -2.45 -7.86 1.04
CA TYR A 37 -1.05 -8.06 0.67
C TYR A 37 -0.70 -9.55 0.60
N ASP A 38 0.20 -9.93 -0.31
CA ASP A 38 0.68 -11.31 -0.56
C ASP A 38 -0.34 -12.37 -1.03
N GLU A 39 -1.63 -12.04 -1.05
CA GLU A 39 -2.66 -12.92 -1.57
C GLU A 39 -2.68 -12.95 -3.12
N GLY A 40 -3.38 -13.94 -3.67
CA GLY A 40 -3.55 -14.09 -5.11
C GLY A 40 -4.94 -14.56 -5.50
N PHE A 41 -5.32 -14.28 -6.74
CA PHE A 41 -6.59 -14.68 -7.32
C PHE A 41 -6.40 -15.14 -8.77
N VAL A 42 -7.05 -16.23 -9.15
CA VAL A 42 -7.00 -16.73 -10.53
C VAL A 42 -8.23 -16.25 -11.29
N PHE A 43 -8.02 -15.28 -12.18
CA PHE A 43 -9.04 -14.87 -13.14
C PHE A 43 -9.16 -15.88 -14.28
N ASN A 44 -10.40 -16.11 -14.72
CA ASN A 44 -10.70 -16.96 -15.85
C ASN A 44 -11.77 -16.28 -16.72
N LEU A 45 -11.49 -16.19 -18.03
CA LEU A 45 -12.47 -15.76 -19.02
C LEU A 45 -13.03 -17.02 -19.68
N GLN A 46 -14.19 -17.48 -19.20
CA GLN A 46 -14.80 -18.73 -19.65
C GLN A 46 -15.17 -18.64 -21.13
N GLY A 47 -14.98 -19.74 -21.86
CA GLY A 47 -15.24 -19.81 -23.29
C GLY A 47 -14.17 -19.17 -24.18
N ALA A 48 -13.22 -18.41 -23.63
CA ALA A 48 -12.14 -17.81 -24.39
C ALA A 48 -10.89 -18.69 -24.44
N SER A 49 -10.14 -18.59 -25.54
CA SER A 49 -8.78 -19.13 -25.68
C SER A 49 -7.80 -17.99 -25.96
N ASN A 50 -6.53 -18.15 -25.58
CA ASN A 50 -5.46 -17.17 -25.80
C ASN A 50 -5.81 -15.77 -25.27
N VAL A 51 -6.08 -15.70 -23.96
CA VAL A 51 -6.42 -14.45 -23.28
C VAL A 51 -5.14 -13.67 -22.96
N GLU A 52 -5.08 -12.43 -23.42
CA GLU A 52 -4.05 -11.47 -23.01
C GLU A 52 -4.51 -10.80 -21.72
N TRP A 53 -3.69 -10.89 -20.67
CA TRP A 53 -3.96 -10.29 -19.37
C TRP A 53 -3.07 -9.08 -19.12
N SER A 54 -3.62 -8.04 -18.49
CA SER A 54 -2.85 -6.90 -18.00
C SER A 54 -3.46 -6.32 -16.72
N SER A 55 -2.65 -5.62 -15.94
CA SER A 55 -3.05 -4.82 -14.78
C SER A 55 -2.80 -3.34 -15.09
N SER A 56 -3.73 -2.45 -14.75
CA SER A 56 -3.53 -1.00 -14.94
C SER A 56 -2.44 -0.41 -14.04
N ASP A 57 -2.15 -1.06 -12.92
CA ASP A 57 -1.15 -0.66 -11.94
C ASP A 57 -0.40 -1.87 -11.38
N GLU A 58 0.79 -2.13 -11.91
CA GLU A 58 1.65 -3.24 -11.48
C GLU A 58 2.30 -3.02 -10.10
N PHE A 59 2.22 -1.79 -9.55
CA PHE A 59 2.59 -1.53 -8.17
C PHE A 59 1.57 -2.18 -7.22
N VAL A 60 0.28 -2.05 -7.50
CA VAL A 60 -0.78 -2.68 -6.70
C VAL A 60 -0.74 -4.21 -6.85
N GLY A 61 -0.58 -4.71 -8.08
CA GLY A 61 -0.39 -6.14 -8.32
C GLY A 61 -0.22 -6.50 -9.79
N THR A 62 0.32 -7.70 -10.03
CA THR A 62 0.64 -8.20 -11.38
C THR A 62 -0.19 -9.42 -11.73
N ILE A 63 -0.50 -9.59 -13.01
CA ILE A 63 -1.22 -10.76 -13.51
C ILE A 63 -0.37 -11.53 -14.53
N GLY A 64 -0.24 -12.83 -14.32
CA GLY A 64 0.44 -13.74 -15.23
C GLY A 64 -0.43 -14.11 -16.44
N GLN A 65 0.21 -14.70 -17.47
CA GLN A 65 -0.47 -15.15 -18.69
C GLN A 65 -1.57 -16.20 -18.45
N ASN A 66 -1.53 -16.90 -17.31
CA ASN A 66 -2.54 -17.87 -16.89
C ASN A 66 -3.70 -17.25 -16.09
N GLY A 67 -3.78 -15.92 -16.02
CA GLY A 67 -4.79 -15.21 -15.22
C GLY A 67 -4.51 -15.18 -13.73
N ASN A 68 -3.34 -15.65 -13.28
CA ASN A 68 -2.97 -15.61 -11.86
C ASN A 68 -2.53 -14.18 -11.47
N PHE A 69 -3.38 -13.48 -10.73
CA PHE A 69 -3.09 -12.19 -10.13
C PHE A 69 -2.40 -12.38 -8.78
N SER A 70 -1.34 -11.62 -8.51
CA SER A 70 -0.67 -11.54 -7.22
C SER A 70 -0.69 -10.11 -6.71
N ALA A 71 -1.29 -9.91 -5.53
CA ALA A 71 -1.33 -8.63 -4.84
C ALA A 71 0.06 -8.29 -4.28
N LYS A 72 0.45 -7.02 -4.39
CA LYS A 72 1.76 -6.52 -3.99
C LYS A 72 1.70 -5.35 -3.01
N HIS A 73 0.87 -4.36 -3.29
CA HIS A 73 0.73 -3.18 -2.45
C HIS A 73 -0.74 -2.75 -2.37
N ILE A 74 -1.10 -2.09 -1.28
CA ILE A 74 -2.42 -1.52 -1.03
C ILE A 74 -2.78 -0.56 -2.16
N GLY A 75 -4.02 -0.66 -2.63
CA GLY A 75 -4.54 0.19 -3.69
C GLY A 75 -5.61 -0.51 -4.50
N GLU A 76 -5.93 0.09 -5.64
CA GLU A 76 -6.91 -0.42 -6.59
C GLU A 76 -6.27 -0.51 -7.98
N THR A 77 -6.50 -1.62 -8.68
CA THR A 77 -6.09 -1.78 -10.08
C THR A 77 -7.20 -2.45 -10.87
N GLU A 78 -7.32 -2.10 -12.15
CA GLU A 78 -8.16 -2.79 -13.11
C GLU A 78 -7.36 -3.91 -13.80
N VAL A 79 -7.86 -5.14 -13.69
CA VAL A 79 -7.38 -6.29 -14.45
C VAL A 79 -8.17 -6.36 -15.75
N THR A 80 -7.45 -6.41 -16.88
CA THR A 80 -8.03 -6.52 -18.22
C THR A 80 -7.76 -7.88 -18.82
N ALA A 81 -8.81 -8.53 -19.32
CA ALA A 81 -8.77 -9.75 -20.11
C ALA A 81 -9.16 -9.43 -21.56
N LYS A 82 -8.27 -9.72 -22.51
CA LYS A 82 -8.52 -9.48 -23.93
C LYS A 82 -8.44 -10.79 -24.71
N SER A 83 -9.49 -11.07 -25.49
CA SER A 83 -9.53 -12.22 -26.41
C SER A 83 -9.99 -11.74 -27.79
N GLY A 84 -9.06 -11.70 -28.74
CA GLY A 84 -9.28 -11.10 -30.05
C GLY A 84 -9.59 -9.59 -29.94
N SER A 85 -10.77 -9.19 -30.41
CA SER A 85 -11.26 -7.80 -30.35
C SER A 85 -12.11 -7.49 -29.11
N ARG A 86 -12.38 -8.48 -28.26
CA ARG A 86 -13.21 -8.32 -27.06
C ARG A 86 -12.34 -8.09 -25.84
N THR A 87 -12.80 -7.19 -24.96
CA THR A 87 -12.14 -6.83 -23.71
C THR A 87 -13.12 -6.92 -22.56
N PHE A 88 -12.66 -7.44 -21.43
CA PHE A 88 -13.40 -7.55 -20.17
C PHE A 88 -12.52 -7.04 -19.05
N THR A 89 -13.13 -6.42 -18.04
CA THR A 89 -12.38 -5.86 -16.92
C THR A 89 -12.93 -6.33 -15.59
N ALA A 90 -12.04 -6.41 -14.60
CA ALA A 90 -12.36 -6.66 -13.21
C ALA A 90 -11.57 -5.72 -12.30
N ILE A 91 -12.17 -5.27 -11.22
CA ILE A 91 -11.49 -4.44 -10.22
C ILE A 91 -10.84 -5.33 -9.17
N VAL A 92 -9.58 -5.04 -8.83
CA VAL A 92 -8.92 -5.64 -7.67
C VAL A 92 -8.62 -4.54 -6.66
N ARG A 93 -9.07 -4.75 -5.42
CA ARG A 93 -8.75 -3.91 -4.26
C ARG A 93 -7.83 -4.69 -3.34
N VAL A 94 -6.71 -4.09 -2.95
CA VAL A 94 -5.77 -4.65 -1.99
C VAL A 94 -5.87 -3.86 -0.70
N GLU A 95 -6.30 -4.51 0.39
CA GLU A 95 -6.46 -3.91 1.70
C GLU A 95 -5.28 -4.23 2.65
N PRO A 96 -4.96 -3.33 3.59
CA PRO A 96 -3.92 -3.56 4.60
C PRO A 96 -4.28 -4.68 5.58
N TYR A 97 -3.28 -5.44 6.01
CA TYR A 97 -3.38 -6.24 7.23
C TYR A 97 -3.26 -5.37 8.48
N ILE A 98 -2.38 -4.35 8.46
CA ILE A 98 -2.08 -3.51 9.62
C ILE A 98 -2.61 -2.10 9.40
N THR A 99 -3.57 -1.70 10.23
CA THR A 99 -4.33 -0.44 10.08
C THR A 99 -4.15 0.54 11.24
N ASP A 100 -3.51 0.12 12.32
CA ASP A 100 -3.40 0.90 13.56
C ASP A 100 -2.06 1.62 13.73
N ILE A 101 -1.10 1.41 12.82
CA ILE A 101 0.07 2.29 12.68
C ILE A 101 -0.31 3.43 11.74
N ILE A 102 -0.16 4.65 12.23
CA ILE A 102 -0.38 5.84 11.42
C ILE A 102 0.99 6.31 10.88
N GLU A 103 1.05 6.76 9.64
CA GLU A 103 2.29 7.33 9.11
C GLU A 103 2.47 8.79 9.57
N PRO A 104 3.68 9.34 9.62
CA PRO A 104 3.86 10.77 9.90
C PRO A 104 3.44 11.60 8.68
N VAL A 105 3.24 12.90 8.88
CA VAL A 105 3.07 13.86 7.78
C VAL A 105 4.33 13.89 6.93
N LEU A 106 4.24 13.53 5.65
CA LEU A 106 5.39 13.43 4.75
C LEU A 106 5.60 14.75 3.97
N LYS A 107 5.89 15.84 4.70
CA LYS A 107 6.19 17.16 4.14
C LYS A 107 7.57 17.65 4.58
N TYR A 108 8.47 17.79 3.61
CA TYR A 108 9.87 18.15 3.84
C TYR A 108 10.20 19.52 3.23
N GLY A 109 11.18 20.22 3.79
CA GLY A 109 11.55 21.58 3.39
C GLY A 109 10.54 22.67 3.82
N VAL A 110 9.51 22.31 4.58
CA VAL A 110 8.54 23.24 5.17
C VAL A 110 8.94 23.62 6.59
N TYR A 111 8.50 24.77 7.07
CA TYR A 111 8.69 25.15 8.48
C TYR A 111 7.89 24.24 9.42
N SER A 112 8.37 24.10 10.66
CA SER A 112 7.74 23.25 11.70
C SER A 112 6.28 23.60 12.00
N GLU A 113 5.87 24.85 11.76
CA GLU A 113 4.47 25.29 11.90
C GLU A 113 3.50 24.48 11.05
N THR A 114 3.90 24.15 9.81
CA THR A 114 3.07 23.31 8.93
C THR A 114 2.80 21.95 9.57
N ILE A 115 3.82 21.34 10.19
CA ILE A 115 3.67 20.05 10.87
C ILE A 115 2.79 20.19 12.11
N ARG A 116 2.95 21.25 12.91
CA ARG A 116 2.09 21.46 14.08
C ARG A 116 0.60 21.60 13.73
N ASN A 117 0.29 22.06 12.52
CA ASN A 117 -1.08 22.24 12.06
C ASN A 117 -1.68 20.99 11.39
N GLU A 118 -0.84 20.10 10.85
CA GLU A 118 -1.28 18.93 10.08
C GLU A 118 -1.13 17.60 10.82
N GLU A 119 -0.18 17.50 11.76
CA GLU A 119 -0.04 16.33 12.61
C GLU A 119 -1.20 16.28 13.61
N THR A 120 -1.84 15.12 13.69
CA THR A 120 -3.06 14.92 14.48
C THR A 120 -2.78 14.34 15.86
N ARG A 121 -1.59 13.78 16.05
CA ARG A 121 -1.13 13.26 17.33
C ARG A 121 -0.91 14.36 18.36
N GLU A 122 -0.90 13.98 19.63
CA GLU A 122 -0.68 14.92 20.73
C GLU A 122 0.72 15.54 20.67
N PHE A 123 0.77 16.87 20.54
CA PHE A 123 2.02 17.64 20.60
C PHE A 123 2.65 17.57 21.99
N ILE A 124 3.96 17.32 22.05
CA ILE A 124 4.73 17.28 23.29
C ILE A 124 5.56 18.55 23.45
N SER A 125 6.43 18.82 22.47
CA SER A 125 7.41 19.92 22.56
C SER A 125 8.06 20.19 21.22
N GLU A 126 8.72 21.34 21.12
CA GLU A 126 9.56 21.70 19.99
C GLU A 126 10.81 22.42 20.50
N ASP A 127 11.94 22.14 19.86
CA ASP A 127 13.18 22.88 20.01
C ASP A 127 13.81 23.14 18.63
N ALA A 128 14.99 23.76 18.59
CA ALA A 128 15.64 24.13 17.34
C ALA A 128 15.98 22.93 16.41
N SER A 129 15.98 21.71 16.94
CA SER A 129 16.35 20.48 16.23
C SER A 129 15.16 19.59 15.89
N GLN A 130 14.02 19.72 16.56
CA GLN A 130 12.93 18.77 16.39
C GLN A 130 11.58 19.26 16.90
N VAL A 131 10.51 18.76 16.27
CA VAL A 131 9.12 18.77 16.77
C VAL A 131 8.77 17.37 17.25
N ARG A 132 8.17 17.24 18.43
CA ARG A 132 7.88 15.96 19.09
C ARG A 132 6.39 15.79 19.36
N PHE A 133 5.88 14.60 19.06
CA PHE A 133 4.51 14.18 19.31
C PHE A 133 4.48 12.81 20.00
N MET A 134 3.39 12.53 20.71
CA MET A 134 3.10 11.19 21.22
C MET A 134 2.86 10.24 20.05
N GLY A 135 3.15 8.94 20.22
CA GLY A 135 2.59 7.92 19.34
C GLY A 135 1.08 7.83 19.50
N GLN A 136 0.42 7.15 18.56
CA GLN A 136 -1.01 6.83 18.64
C GLN A 136 -1.16 5.31 18.63
N GLY A 137 -2.03 4.75 19.46
CA GLY A 137 -2.19 3.29 19.53
C GLY A 137 -1.12 2.58 20.37
N GLU A 138 -1.01 1.26 20.19
CA GLU A 138 -0.13 0.40 21.01
C GLU A 138 1.28 0.25 20.42
N ARG A 139 1.45 0.50 19.12
CA ARG A 139 2.69 0.24 18.39
C ARG A 139 3.61 1.46 18.32
N GLU A 140 3.08 2.67 18.20
CA GLU A 140 3.88 3.89 18.21
C GLU A 140 4.16 4.37 19.64
N TYR A 141 5.43 4.60 19.95
CA TYR A 141 5.84 5.25 21.18
C TYR A 141 5.88 6.77 21.03
N ARG A 142 6.57 7.28 19.99
CA ARG A 142 6.79 8.71 19.73
C ARG A 142 6.95 8.98 18.24
N VAL A 143 6.60 10.19 17.84
CA VAL A 143 6.86 10.72 16.50
C VAL A 143 7.73 11.97 16.61
N TYR A 144 8.76 12.03 15.78
CA TYR A 144 9.72 13.13 15.72
C TYR A 144 9.77 13.67 14.29
N TYR A 145 9.81 14.99 14.17
CA TYR A 145 10.13 15.67 12.93
C TYR A 145 11.44 16.39 13.14
N ASN A 146 12.51 15.90 12.53
CA ASN A 146 13.84 16.49 12.67
C ASN A 146 13.94 17.74 11.81
N LEU A 147 14.51 18.79 12.37
CA LEU A 147 14.65 20.10 11.74
C LEU A 147 16.10 20.36 11.36
N ARG A 148 16.30 20.88 10.15
CA ARG A 148 17.58 21.41 9.67
C ARG A 148 17.35 22.83 9.19
N ASN A 149 18.04 23.79 9.79
CA ASN A 149 17.86 25.23 9.49
C ASN A 149 16.38 25.70 9.61
N GLY A 150 15.65 25.16 10.59
CA GLY A 150 14.26 25.53 10.87
C GLY A 150 13.20 24.87 9.96
N VAL A 151 13.60 24.07 8.97
CA VAL A 151 12.69 23.31 8.11
C VAL A 151 12.78 21.81 8.38
N VAL A 152 11.70 21.09 8.09
CA VAL A 152 11.59 19.63 8.29
C VAL A 152 12.50 18.90 7.31
N ASP A 153 13.43 18.11 7.86
CA ASP A 153 14.44 17.35 7.13
C ASP A 153 14.02 15.89 6.91
N ASN A 154 13.48 15.26 7.97
CA ASN A 154 13.01 13.89 7.97
C ASN A 154 12.01 13.65 9.11
N SER A 155 11.25 12.57 9.01
CA SER A 155 10.26 12.16 10.00
C SER A 155 10.64 10.80 10.57
N VAL A 156 10.47 10.61 11.88
CA VAL A 156 10.83 9.38 12.59
C VAL A 156 9.65 8.92 13.44
N ILE A 157 9.27 7.66 13.31
CA ILE A 157 8.43 6.98 14.31
C ILE A 157 9.32 6.03 15.11
N VAL A 158 9.27 6.18 16.43
CA VAL A 158 9.84 5.22 17.37
C VAL A 158 8.73 4.31 17.85
N PHE A 159 8.97 3.01 17.81
CA PHE A 159 7.98 1.99 18.13
C PHE A 159 8.13 1.49 19.56
N THR A 160 7.01 1.12 20.19
CA THR A 160 6.96 0.45 21.47
C THR A 160 7.60 -0.94 21.33
N PRO A 161 8.57 -1.32 22.17
CA PRO A 161 9.17 -2.66 22.11
C PRO A 161 8.12 -3.76 22.29
N LYS A 162 8.09 -4.70 21.35
CA LYS A 162 7.15 -5.83 21.34
C LYS A 162 7.80 -7.04 20.65
N GLU A 163 7.39 -8.25 21.03
CA GLU A 163 7.73 -9.46 20.28
C GLU A 163 7.27 -9.35 18.82
N ASN A 164 8.06 -9.91 17.89
CA ASN A 164 7.79 -9.94 16.44
C ASN A 164 7.60 -8.58 15.77
N LEU A 165 7.91 -7.46 16.44
CA LEU A 165 7.72 -6.11 15.90
C LEU A 165 8.38 -5.93 14.52
N ARG A 166 9.58 -6.48 14.31
CA ARG A 166 10.27 -6.37 13.02
C ARG A 166 9.46 -7.02 11.89
N ASP A 167 8.85 -8.16 12.15
CA ASP A 167 8.04 -8.88 11.16
C ASP A 167 6.72 -8.14 10.91
N GLU A 168 6.06 -7.63 11.96
CA GLU A 168 4.88 -6.77 11.83
C GLU A 168 5.20 -5.51 10.98
N LEU A 169 6.32 -4.84 11.25
CA LEU A 169 6.76 -3.70 10.45
C LEU A 169 7.09 -4.10 9.01
N SER A 170 7.66 -5.30 8.79
CA SER A 170 7.92 -5.77 7.43
C SER A 170 6.65 -5.94 6.61
N VAL A 171 5.55 -6.36 7.25
CA VAL A 171 4.22 -6.43 6.62
C VAL A 171 3.69 -5.02 6.38
N PHE A 172 3.64 -4.16 7.42
CA PHE A 172 3.12 -2.80 7.30
C PHE A 172 3.82 -1.97 6.21
N PHE A 173 5.14 -2.04 6.13
CA PHE A 173 5.88 -1.32 5.10
C PHE A 173 5.83 -2.04 3.75
N GLY A 174 5.86 -3.38 3.73
CA GLY A 174 5.77 -4.17 2.51
C GLY A 174 4.43 -4.01 1.78
N GLU A 175 3.33 -3.83 2.50
CA GLU A 175 2.03 -3.60 1.88
C GLU A 175 1.87 -2.17 1.32
N ARG A 176 2.80 -1.24 1.59
CA ARG A 176 2.72 0.18 1.15
C ARG A 176 3.85 0.60 0.21
N TYR A 177 5.01 -0.03 0.32
CA TYR A 177 6.26 0.44 -0.28
C TYR A 177 7.06 -0.70 -0.92
N GLU A 178 7.87 -0.36 -1.92
CA GLU A 178 8.78 -1.29 -2.57
C GLU A 178 10.00 -1.53 -1.68
N LEU A 179 10.29 -2.80 -1.36
CA LEU A 179 11.47 -3.20 -0.60
C LEU A 179 12.73 -3.11 -1.47
N ILE A 180 13.73 -2.35 -1.03
CA ILE A 180 15.04 -2.21 -1.70
C ILE A 180 16.11 -3.07 -1.00
N GLU A 181 16.08 -3.15 0.32
CA GLU A 181 17.11 -3.83 1.10
C GLU A 181 16.50 -4.49 2.34
N ASN A 182 16.93 -5.72 2.64
CA ASN A 182 16.55 -6.42 3.86
C ASN A 182 17.77 -7.16 4.41
N THR A 183 18.37 -6.61 5.47
CA THR A 183 19.47 -7.22 6.22
C THR A 183 19.05 -7.47 7.66
N ALA A 184 19.88 -8.17 8.44
CA ALA A 184 19.62 -8.36 9.87
C ALA A 184 19.50 -7.03 10.64
N GLU A 185 20.17 -5.97 10.17
CA GLU A 185 20.28 -4.68 10.87
C GLU A 185 19.27 -3.64 10.37
N ARG A 186 18.86 -3.73 9.10
CA ARG A 186 18.03 -2.71 8.45
C ARG A 186 17.08 -3.30 7.41
N MET A 187 15.89 -2.71 7.30
CA MET A 187 15.03 -2.81 6.12
C MET A 187 14.91 -1.43 5.47
N THR A 188 15.04 -1.37 4.15
CA THR A 188 14.92 -0.12 3.38
C THR A 188 13.83 -0.28 2.34
N TYR A 189 12.88 0.65 2.32
CA TYR A 189 11.79 0.71 1.36
C TYR A 189 11.78 2.05 0.62
N ILE A 190 11.02 2.12 -0.48
CA ILE A 190 10.78 3.34 -1.24
C ILE A 190 9.33 3.43 -1.70
N ASN A 191 8.79 4.65 -1.74
CA ASN A 191 7.46 4.87 -2.32
C ASN A 191 7.45 4.70 -3.84
N LYS A 192 6.24 4.50 -4.37
CA LYS A 192 5.97 4.31 -5.80
C LYS A 192 6.61 5.40 -6.68
N GLU A 193 6.56 6.65 -6.25
CA GLU A 193 7.10 7.80 -6.97
C GLU A 193 8.63 7.90 -6.86
N LYS A 194 9.26 7.07 -6.01
CA LYS A 194 10.70 7.07 -5.74
C LYS A 194 11.23 8.38 -5.17
N THR A 195 10.40 9.08 -4.40
CA THR A 195 10.69 10.39 -3.81
C THR A 195 10.98 10.32 -2.31
N ILE A 196 10.61 9.24 -1.63
CA ILE A 196 10.73 9.05 -0.18
C ILE A 196 11.26 7.64 0.09
N GLY A 197 12.41 7.56 0.75
CA GLY A 197 12.95 6.32 1.30
C GLY A 197 12.53 6.14 2.76
N ILE A 198 12.33 4.90 3.17
CA ILE A 198 11.97 4.52 4.54
C ILE A 198 13.02 3.54 5.05
N ASN A 199 13.70 3.90 6.14
CA ASN A 199 14.70 3.04 6.78
C ASN A 199 14.16 2.57 8.12
N ILE A 200 14.03 1.25 8.31
CA ILE A 200 13.67 0.64 9.59
C ILE A 200 14.91 -0.03 10.16
N GLN A 201 15.28 0.35 11.38
CA GLN A 201 16.45 -0.17 12.08
C GLN A 201 16.25 -0.08 13.60
N ALA A 202 17.16 -0.68 14.36
CA ALA A 202 17.18 -0.57 15.81
C ALA A 202 18.53 -0.03 16.29
N THR A 203 18.50 0.97 17.17
CA THR A 203 19.72 1.46 17.84
C THR A 203 19.54 1.39 19.35
N PHE A 204 20.66 1.30 20.09
CA PHE A 204 20.61 1.26 21.55
C PHE A 204 19.96 2.51 22.16
N ALA A 205 20.17 3.69 21.54
CA ALA A 205 19.70 4.96 22.08
C ALA A 205 18.21 5.25 21.79
N VAL A 206 17.69 4.74 20.66
CA VAL A 206 16.34 5.09 20.17
C VAL A 206 15.37 3.90 20.26
N GLY A 207 15.88 2.67 20.17
CA GLY A 207 15.07 1.47 19.96
C GLY A 207 14.75 1.27 18.47
N VAL A 208 13.71 0.46 18.21
CA VAL A 208 13.21 0.21 16.84
C VAL A 208 12.51 1.47 16.33
N HIS A 209 12.92 1.94 15.16
CA HIS A 209 12.35 3.14 14.55
C HIS A 209 12.32 3.02 13.02
N ALA A 210 11.37 3.72 12.43
CA ALA A 210 11.30 3.97 10.99
C ALA A 210 11.58 5.45 10.73
N THR A 211 12.45 5.73 9.76
CA THR A 211 12.79 7.08 9.32
C THR A 211 12.38 7.25 7.86
N TRP A 212 11.46 8.18 7.61
CA TRP A 212 11.11 8.64 6.27
C TRP A 212 11.99 9.83 5.90
N VAL A 213 12.60 9.76 4.72
CA VAL A 213 13.57 10.75 4.26
C VAL A 213 13.39 10.98 2.75
N PRO A 214 13.51 12.21 2.24
CA PRO A 214 13.52 12.45 0.80
C PRO A 214 14.58 11.59 0.08
N SER A 215 14.23 10.99 -1.06
CA SER A 215 15.10 10.03 -1.74
C SER A 215 16.38 10.64 -2.33
N SER A 216 16.43 11.95 -2.48
CA SER A 216 17.66 12.70 -2.79
C SER A 216 18.79 12.45 -1.77
N TYR A 217 18.47 11.93 -0.59
CA TYR A 217 19.42 11.56 0.44
C TYR A 217 19.79 10.05 0.43
N THR A 218 19.06 9.20 -0.31
CA THR A 218 19.21 7.73 -0.26
C THR A 218 19.85 7.11 -1.49
N VAL A 219 19.85 7.80 -2.63
CA VAL A 219 20.52 7.35 -3.85
C VAL A 219 21.90 8.01 -3.91
N PRO A 220 23.03 7.27 -3.85
CA PRO A 220 24.31 7.85 -4.24
C PRO A 220 24.11 8.43 -5.63
N ALA A 221 24.51 9.70 -5.86
CA ALA A 221 24.46 10.31 -7.18
C ALA A 221 24.86 9.27 -8.22
N ASP A 222 23.96 9.00 -9.18
CA ASP A 222 24.27 8.16 -10.32
C ASP A 222 25.47 8.82 -11.02
N ASN A 223 26.66 8.34 -10.68
CA ASN A 223 27.89 8.74 -11.32
C ASN A 223 27.89 8.00 -12.65
N GLY A 224 27.05 8.48 -13.57
CA GLY A 224 26.82 7.89 -14.88
C GLY A 224 28.12 7.36 -15.48
N LYS A 225 28.16 6.06 -15.64
CA LYS A 225 29.18 5.34 -16.41
C LYS A 225 28.48 4.35 -17.32
#